data_AF-A0A553HU74-F1
#
_entry.id   AF-A0A553HU74-F1
#
_cell.length_a   1.000
_cell.length_b   1.000
_cell.length_c   1.000
_cell.angle_alpha   90.00
_cell.angle_beta   90.00
_cell.angle_gamma   90.00
#
_symmetry.space_group_name_H-M   'P 1'
#
loop_
_entity.id
_entity.type
_entity.pdbx_description
1 polymer ?
#
loop_
_entity_poly.entity_id
_entity_poly.type
_entity_poly.pdbx_seq_one_letter_code
_entity_poly.pdbx_strand_id
1 'polypeptide(L)'
;MSSALNNEVKARRSTTPSERFRIAEAWRDVGNRERTVLEEAMDRAMMDPHISERDKILLRMRTDAEGDLRNGEHGCSAYTPCCVSFPQNWSECYHDFWKISLCCRNTMTALYVLDDRQRFPYVDAMDIETWFWRQWFHPYTTELELGRSFVQIFAVDYNTSNLKGSDIRPDDLISLHCDICEQSERFKEAICTNRGPNSPPSMSGPLRGLPWPHSWNDKIESCGYTFIQPLFRALFMVLVYPKEQMPLPKDSRWVAQAQVQLVLTGITDGLSAPIRFDEILEYATGNAYTPGNQTITTTLDIATKFILRLEQREVAAFGVQPNICSLNPTTPYLLAYRKEAKKLGWIEERDGRLDELSPRSSEWVDRTLFPKWFGRGALQTMEYALELRKYRKWLEPEQYTKDWWWNRQDLPESPNTHDA
;
A
#
# COMPACT_ATOMS: atom_id res chain seq x y z
N MET A 1 30.69 4.07 -4.86
CA MET A 1 29.39 4.80 -4.88
C MET A 1 29.52 6.33 -4.98
N SER A 2 30.52 7.00 -4.36
CA SER A 2 30.73 8.46 -4.47
C SER A 2 30.82 9.03 -5.91
N SER A 3 31.37 8.27 -6.87
CA SER A 3 31.44 8.64 -8.29
C SER A 3 30.06 8.75 -8.97
N ALA A 4 29.12 7.87 -8.63
CA ALA A 4 27.81 7.79 -9.30
C ALA A 4 26.86 8.90 -8.82
N LEU A 5 26.87 9.21 -7.52
CA LEU A 5 26.14 10.35 -6.96
C LEU A 5 26.67 11.68 -7.51
N ASN A 6 27.99 11.80 -7.67
CA ASN A 6 28.61 12.94 -8.35
C ASN A 6 28.20 13.05 -9.82
N ASN A 7 27.99 11.92 -10.51
CA ASN A 7 27.50 11.92 -11.89
C ASN A 7 26.03 12.32 -12.00
N GLU A 8 25.17 11.96 -11.02
CA GLU A 8 23.77 12.43 -11.00
C GLU A 8 23.68 13.92 -10.65
N VAL A 9 24.45 14.39 -9.66
CA VAL A 9 24.54 15.82 -9.36
C VAL A 9 25.11 16.59 -10.56
N LYS A 10 26.05 16.01 -11.31
CA LYS A 10 26.55 16.58 -12.57
C LYS A 10 25.49 16.53 -13.68
N ALA A 11 24.75 15.43 -13.84
CA ALA A 11 23.68 15.30 -14.83
C ALA A 11 22.53 16.27 -14.55
N ARG A 12 22.09 16.42 -13.29
CA ARG A 12 21.13 17.43 -12.82
C ARG A 12 21.62 18.86 -13.04
N ARG A 13 22.94 19.07 -13.04
CA ARG A 13 23.58 20.37 -13.32
C ARG A 13 23.79 20.62 -14.81
N SER A 14 23.86 19.59 -15.65
CA SER A 14 24.16 19.70 -17.07
C SER A 14 22.92 19.83 -17.97
N THR A 15 21.74 19.43 -17.50
CA THR A 15 20.51 19.53 -18.29
C THR A 15 19.99 20.97 -18.25
N THR A 16 19.89 21.56 -19.43
CA THR A 16 19.42 22.92 -19.63
C THR A 16 17.94 23.06 -19.23
N PRO A 17 17.46 24.26 -18.87
CA PRO A 17 16.04 24.49 -18.62
C PRO A 17 15.14 24.07 -19.80
N SER A 18 15.63 24.23 -21.04
CA SER A 18 14.92 23.82 -22.26
C SER A 18 14.73 22.30 -22.34
N GLU A 19 15.78 21.52 -22.06
CA GLU A 19 15.69 20.05 -22.04
C GLU A 19 14.75 19.55 -20.95
N ARG A 20 14.79 20.14 -19.75
CA ARG A 20 13.85 19.79 -18.66
C ARG A 20 12.40 20.06 -19.05
N PHE A 21 12.16 21.17 -19.74
CA PHE A 21 10.83 21.51 -20.24
C PHE A 21 10.37 20.47 -21.26
N ARG A 22 11.22 20.13 -22.25
CA ARG A 22 10.93 19.10 -23.25
C ARG A 22 10.63 17.74 -22.62
N ILE A 23 11.41 17.31 -21.62
CA ILE A 23 11.18 16.05 -20.90
C ILE A 23 9.84 16.08 -20.15
N ALA A 24 9.53 17.20 -19.48
CA ALA A 24 8.25 17.35 -18.77
C ALA A 24 7.05 17.35 -19.72
N GLU A 25 7.20 17.94 -20.91
CA GLU A 25 6.18 17.94 -21.97
C GLU A 25 5.98 16.53 -22.53
N ALA A 26 7.06 15.81 -22.82
CA ALA A 26 6.98 14.41 -23.25
C ALA A 26 6.31 13.50 -22.21
N TRP A 27 6.55 13.72 -20.91
CA TRP A 27 5.81 13.02 -19.84
C TRP A 27 4.33 13.36 -19.81
N ARG A 28 3.97 14.62 -20.06
CA ARG A 28 2.57 15.06 -20.16
C ARG A 28 1.89 14.39 -21.35
N ASP A 29 2.55 14.33 -22.50
CA ASP A 29 2.01 13.72 -23.72
C ASP A 29 1.81 12.21 -23.55
N VAL A 30 2.77 11.52 -22.92
CA VAL A 30 2.58 10.11 -22.50
C VAL A 30 1.35 9.99 -21.60
N GLY A 31 1.24 10.83 -20.56
CA GLY A 31 0.12 10.76 -19.63
C GLY A 31 -1.24 11.00 -20.28
N ASN A 32 -1.31 11.99 -21.18
CA ASN A 32 -2.53 12.28 -21.93
C ASN A 32 -2.92 11.11 -22.84
N ARG A 33 -1.96 10.50 -23.55
CA ARG A 33 -2.23 9.35 -24.42
C ARG A 33 -2.75 8.15 -23.63
N GLU A 34 -2.09 7.80 -22.53
CA GLU A 34 -2.51 6.68 -21.68
C GLU A 34 -3.89 6.94 -21.05
N ARG A 35 -4.14 8.17 -20.59
CA ARG A 35 -5.47 8.59 -20.10
C ARG A 35 -6.54 8.34 -21.17
N THR A 36 -6.33 8.84 -22.38
CA THR A 36 -7.27 8.67 -23.49
C THR A 36 -7.55 7.19 -23.79
N VAL A 37 -6.52 6.34 -23.81
CA VAL A 37 -6.70 4.89 -24.01
C VAL A 37 -7.59 4.27 -22.93
N LEU A 38 -7.40 4.65 -21.66
CA LEU A 38 -8.21 4.14 -20.54
C LEU A 38 -9.65 4.67 -20.56
N GLU A 39 -9.84 5.95 -20.87
CA GLU A 39 -11.16 6.58 -21.01
C GLU A 39 -11.95 5.97 -22.16
N GLU A 40 -11.33 5.84 -23.34
CA GLU A 40 -11.98 5.20 -24.50
C GLU A 40 -12.30 3.71 -24.23
N ALA A 41 -11.44 2.99 -23.52
CA ALA A 41 -11.71 1.61 -23.14
C ALA A 41 -12.93 1.51 -22.22
N MET A 42 -13.05 2.43 -21.25
CA MET A 42 -14.23 2.54 -20.39
C MET A 42 -15.47 2.88 -21.21
N ASP A 43 -15.41 3.88 -22.08
CA ASP A 43 -16.56 4.30 -22.91
C ASP A 43 -17.03 3.17 -23.83
N ARG A 44 -16.10 2.44 -24.47
CA ARG A 44 -16.43 1.26 -25.27
C ARG A 44 -17.15 0.19 -24.44
N ALA A 45 -16.65 -0.13 -23.25
CA ALA A 45 -17.29 -1.09 -22.36
C ALA A 45 -18.69 -0.64 -21.90
N MET A 46 -18.89 0.66 -21.64
CA MET A 46 -20.19 1.20 -21.24
C MET A 46 -21.20 1.25 -22.40
N MET A 47 -20.73 1.41 -23.63
CA MET A 47 -21.58 1.47 -24.83
C MET A 47 -21.82 0.12 -25.50
N ASP A 48 -21.12 -0.95 -25.07
CA ASP A 48 -21.29 -2.28 -25.66
C ASP A 48 -22.71 -2.82 -25.37
N PRO A 49 -23.52 -3.11 -26.42
CA PRO A 49 -24.87 -3.64 -26.24
C PRO A 49 -24.89 -5.10 -25.79
N HIS A 50 -23.79 -5.83 -25.87
CA HIS A 50 -23.67 -7.22 -25.42
C HIS A 50 -23.39 -7.34 -23.93
N ILE A 51 -22.99 -6.26 -23.28
CA ILE A 51 -22.74 -6.20 -21.85
C ILE A 51 -24.02 -5.77 -21.15
N SER A 52 -24.47 -6.53 -20.16
CA SER A 52 -25.67 -6.20 -19.41
C SER A 52 -25.48 -4.91 -18.59
N GLU A 53 -26.57 -4.17 -18.37
CA GLU A 53 -26.52 -2.96 -17.54
C GLU A 53 -26.05 -3.26 -16.10
N ARG A 54 -26.41 -4.43 -15.57
CA ARG A 54 -25.91 -4.94 -14.30
C ARG A 54 -24.37 -4.99 -14.28
N ASP A 55 -23.76 -5.61 -15.30
CA ASP A 55 -22.31 -5.79 -15.34
C ASP A 55 -21.57 -4.46 -15.54
N LYS A 56 -22.17 -3.51 -16.27
CA LYS A 56 -21.65 -2.13 -16.38
C LYS A 56 -21.65 -1.42 -15.02
N ILE A 57 -22.74 -1.53 -14.26
CA ILE A 57 -22.83 -0.94 -12.91
C ILE A 57 -21.78 -1.57 -11.99
N LEU A 58 -21.65 -2.90 -12.00
CA LEU A 58 -20.66 -3.61 -11.17
C LEU A 58 -19.22 -3.24 -11.52
N LEU A 59 -18.90 -3.13 -12.83
CA LEU A 59 -17.61 -2.63 -13.29
C LEU A 59 -17.36 -1.20 -12.79
N ARG A 60 -18.36 -0.31 -12.87
CA ARG A 60 -18.21 1.06 -12.40
C ARG A 60 -17.96 1.12 -10.90
N MET A 61 -18.78 0.42 -10.12
CA MET A 61 -18.60 0.34 -8.67
C MET A 61 -17.23 -0.21 -8.28
N ARG A 62 -16.78 -1.28 -8.96
CA ARG A 62 -15.47 -1.89 -8.69
C ARG A 62 -14.33 -0.92 -9.00
N THR A 63 -14.34 -0.30 -10.17
CA THR A 63 -13.27 0.62 -10.58
C THR A 63 -13.26 1.90 -9.74
N ASP A 64 -14.43 2.35 -9.26
CA ASP A 64 -14.52 3.47 -8.33
C ASP A 64 -13.99 3.11 -6.94
N ALA A 65 -14.29 1.90 -6.43
CA ALA A 65 -13.73 1.40 -5.18
C ALA A 65 -12.19 1.24 -5.25
N GLU A 66 -11.67 0.77 -6.37
CA GLU A 66 -10.22 0.72 -6.65
C GLU A 66 -9.58 2.10 -6.60
N GLY A 67 -10.21 3.09 -7.24
CA GLY A 67 -9.74 4.47 -7.18
C GLY A 67 -9.80 5.03 -5.76
N ASP A 68 -10.94 4.93 -5.10
CA ASP A 68 -11.10 5.45 -3.74
C ASP A 68 -10.10 4.83 -2.75
N LEU A 69 -9.83 3.52 -2.86
CA LEU A 69 -8.77 2.89 -2.07
C LEU A 69 -7.40 3.44 -2.47
N ARG A 70 -7.07 3.52 -3.76
CA ARG A 70 -5.74 4.02 -4.18
C ARG A 70 -5.49 5.46 -3.74
N ASN A 71 -6.49 6.34 -3.87
CA ASN A 71 -6.43 7.71 -3.38
C ASN A 71 -6.39 7.78 -1.85
N GLY A 72 -7.10 6.89 -1.16
CA GLY A 72 -7.07 6.76 0.29
C GLY A 72 -5.71 6.30 0.80
N GLU A 73 -5.16 5.23 0.24
CA GLU A 73 -3.82 4.73 0.54
C GLU A 73 -2.78 5.78 0.22
N HIS A 74 -2.82 6.40 -0.97
CA HIS A 74 -1.94 7.51 -1.29
C HIS A 74 -2.06 8.64 -0.26
N GLY A 75 -3.28 9.01 0.14
CA GLY A 75 -3.50 10.00 1.19
C GLY A 75 -2.96 9.60 2.57
N CYS A 76 -2.96 8.30 2.89
CA CYS A 76 -2.47 7.74 4.16
C CYS A 76 -0.96 7.50 4.15
N SER A 77 -0.38 7.15 3.01
CA SER A 77 1.02 6.84 2.80
C SER A 77 1.85 8.09 2.51
N ALA A 78 1.28 9.09 1.84
CA ALA A 78 2.10 10.09 1.17
C ALA A 78 2.68 11.16 2.10
N TYR A 79 2.13 11.49 3.27
CA TYR A 79 2.50 12.78 3.86
C TYR A 79 2.67 12.84 5.37
N THR A 80 2.82 11.71 6.02
CA THR A 80 3.49 11.69 7.31
C THR A 80 4.09 10.32 7.40
N PRO A 81 5.43 10.15 7.30
CA PRO A 81 6.01 9.15 8.17
C PRO A 81 5.27 9.24 9.48
N CYS A 82 4.62 8.18 9.92
CA CYS A 82 4.33 8.13 11.33
C CYS A 82 5.71 8.17 11.96
N CYS A 83 6.18 9.37 12.32
CA CYS A 83 7.47 9.58 12.92
C CYS A 83 7.35 8.85 14.24
N VAL A 84 7.80 7.60 14.26
CA VAL A 84 7.78 6.85 15.50
C VAL A 84 9.04 7.25 16.21
N SER A 85 8.88 8.02 17.29
CA SER A 85 9.97 8.38 18.17
C SER A 85 10.50 7.11 18.85
N PHE A 86 11.79 6.81 18.66
CA PHE A 86 12.47 5.69 19.32
C PHE A 86 12.40 5.83 20.85
N PRO A 87 12.31 4.74 21.64
CA PRO A 87 11.69 4.77 22.96
C PRO A 87 12.57 5.51 23.95
N GLN A 88 12.22 6.77 24.23
CA GLN A 88 12.62 7.37 25.50
C GLN A 88 11.62 8.34 26.11
N ASN A 89 10.64 8.90 25.38
CA ASN A 89 9.54 9.68 25.94
C ASN A 89 8.42 9.87 24.91
N TRP A 90 7.52 8.89 24.74
CA TRP A 90 6.31 9.07 23.93
C TRP A 90 5.37 10.06 24.63
N SER A 91 5.60 11.35 24.40
CA SER A 91 4.76 12.46 24.87
C SER A 91 3.80 12.95 23.78
N GLU A 92 3.63 12.19 22.69
CA GLU A 92 3.02 12.72 21.47
C GLU A 92 1.51 12.46 21.41
N CYS A 93 0.78 13.57 21.32
CA CYS A 93 -0.34 13.77 20.41
C CYS A 93 -1.15 12.51 20.05
N TYR A 94 -2.32 12.37 20.68
CA TYR A 94 -3.34 11.34 20.40
C TYR A 94 -3.64 11.11 18.90
N HIS A 95 -3.50 12.14 18.08
CA HIS A 95 -3.73 12.07 16.63
C HIS A 95 -2.67 11.23 15.90
N ASP A 96 -1.41 11.26 16.31
CA ASP A 96 -0.34 10.50 15.65
C ASP A 96 -0.45 9.02 16.00
N PHE A 97 -0.84 8.73 17.23
CA PHE A 97 -1.12 7.38 17.67
C PHE A 97 -2.32 6.74 16.95
N TRP A 98 -3.41 7.47 16.76
CA TRP A 98 -4.55 6.99 15.99
C TRP A 98 -4.17 6.67 14.55
N LYS A 99 -3.36 7.53 13.91
CA LYS A 99 -2.83 7.25 12.57
C LYS A 99 -2.02 5.95 12.54
N ILE A 100 -1.07 5.77 13.47
CA ILE A 100 -0.30 4.53 13.59
C ILE A 100 -1.23 3.32 13.74
N SER A 101 -2.20 3.39 14.65
CA SER A 101 -3.14 2.29 14.87
C SER A 101 -3.98 1.97 13.65
N LEU A 102 -4.37 2.97 12.85
CA LEU A 102 -5.07 2.74 11.59
C LEU A 102 -4.18 2.08 10.54
N CYS A 103 -2.94 2.54 10.44
CA CYS A 103 -1.95 2.05 9.49
C CYS A 103 -1.53 0.58 9.73
N CYS A 104 -1.65 0.07 10.95
CA CYS A 104 -1.37 -1.34 11.29
C CYS A 104 -2.52 -2.29 10.96
N ARG A 105 -3.75 -1.78 10.72
CA ARG A 105 -4.94 -2.60 10.58
C ARG A 105 -5.08 -3.12 9.16
N ASN A 106 -5.41 -4.41 9.04
CA ASN A 106 -5.63 -5.09 7.76
C ASN A 106 -4.42 -5.00 6.78
N THR A 107 -3.26 -4.61 7.30
CA THR A 107 -1.98 -4.53 6.59
C THR A 107 -1.20 -5.82 6.78
N MET A 108 -0.54 -6.35 5.75
CA MET A 108 0.19 -7.63 5.86
C MET A 108 1.55 -7.48 6.56
N THR A 109 2.25 -6.36 6.37
CA THR A 109 3.57 -6.13 6.97
C THR A 109 3.92 -4.64 7.08
N ALA A 110 5.02 -4.32 7.75
CA ALA A 110 5.56 -2.98 7.85
C ALA A 110 6.89 -2.85 7.08
N LEU A 111 7.18 -1.67 6.53
CA LEU A 111 8.50 -1.27 6.07
C LEU A 111 8.98 -0.09 6.91
N TYR A 112 9.99 -0.31 7.75
CA TYR A 112 10.65 0.77 8.48
C TYR A 112 11.78 1.36 7.64
N VAL A 113 11.74 2.66 7.39
CA VAL A 113 12.80 3.41 6.72
C VAL A 113 13.62 4.13 7.79
N LEU A 114 14.87 3.72 7.94
CA LEU A 114 15.81 4.30 8.90
C LEU A 114 16.73 5.26 8.16
N ASP A 115 16.50 6.55 8.31
CA ASP A 115 17.26 7.61 7.65
C ASP A 115 17.88 8.58 8.67
N ASP A 116 19.21 8.62 8.69
CA ASP A 116 20.01 9.38 9.65
C ASP A 116 19.77 10.89 9.61
N ARG A 117 19.22 11.38 8.50
CA ARG A 117 19.03 12.80 8.21
C ARG A 117 17.58 13.20 8.06
N GLN A 118 16.63 12.27 8.17
CA GLN A 118 15.20 12.49 7.85
C GLN A 118 15.00 13.17 6.48
N ARG A 119 15.86 12.85 5.50
CA ARG A 119 15.85 13.37 4.14
C ARG A 119 15.49 12.29 3.13
N PHE A 120 14.78 11.24 3.53
CA PHE A 120 14.39 10.20 2.61
C PHE A 120 13.46 10.86 1.60
N PRO A 121 13.86 10.93 0.31
CA PRO A 121 13.12 11.76 -0.62
C PRO A 121 11.69 11.24 -0.75
N TYR A 122 10.73 12.17 -0.65
CA TYR A 122 9.31 11.87 -0.82
C TYR A 122 9.03 11.03 -2.08
N VAL A 123 9.70 11.36 -3.17
CA VAL A 123 9.57 10.66 -4.45
C VAL A 123 9.98 9.20 -4.34
N ASP A 124 11.05 8.89 -3.59
CA ASP A 124 11.55 7.52 -3.46
C ASP A 124 10.62 6.67 -2.60
N ALA A 125 10.04 7.23 -1.53
CA ALA A 125 9.01 6.55 -0.73
C ALA A 125 7.79 6.18 -1.57
N MET A 126 7.36 7.12 -2.40
CA MET A 126 6.23 6.93 -3.29
C MET A 126 6.49 5.91 -4.40
N ASP A 127 7.73 5.86 -4.90
CA ASP A 127 8.14 4.85 -5.88
C ASP A 127 8.13 3.45 -5.26
N ILE A 128 8.55 3.32 -4.01
CA ILE A 128 8.48 2.06 -3.24
C ILE A 128 7.02 1.64 -3.05
N GLU A 129 6.15 2.54 -2.60
CA GLU A 129 4.74 2.24 -2.38
C GLU A 129 4.01 1.85 -3.69
N THR A 130 4.26 2.59 -4.77
CA THR A 130 3.69 2.28 -6.09
C THR A 130 4.17 0.91 -6.58
N TRP A 131 5.43 0.57 -6.34
CA TRP A 131 5.98 -0.73 -6.68
C TRP A 131 5.34 -1.85 -5.86
N PHE A 132 5.15 -1.66 -4.55
CA PHE A 132 4.46 -2.61 -3.68
C PHE A 132 3.01 -2.83 -4.07
N TRP A 133 2.27 -1.74 -4.32
CA TRP A 133 0.90 -1.81 -4.81
C TRP A 133 0.82 -2.68 -6.06
N ARG A 134 1.74 -2.51 -7.00
CA ARG A 134 1.80 -3.35 -8.21
C ARG A 134 2.10 -4.83 -7.93
N GLN A 135 2.87 -5.16 -6.91
CA GLN A 135 3.15 -6.57 -6.59
C GLN A 135 1.93 -7.26 -5.96
N TRP A 136 1.13 -6.52 -5.21
CA TRP A 136 0.02 -7.05 -4.43
C TRP A 136 -1.33 -6.96 -5.16
N PHE A 137 -1.62 -5.83 -5.78
CA PHE A 137 -2.88 -5.56 -6.43
C PHE A 137 -2.98 -6.31 -7.76
N HIS A 138 -4.05 -7.07 -7.89
CA HIS A 138 -4.48 -7.79 -9.08
C HIS A 138 -5.82 -7.18 -9.51
N PRO A 139 -5.92 -6.66 -10.75
CA PRO A 139 -7.11 -5.96 -11.22
C PRO A 139 -8.37 -6.80 -11.02
N TYR A 140 -9.42 -6.17 -10.52
CA TYR A 140 -10.74 -6.79 -10.28
C TYR A 140 -10.79 -7.94 -9.28
N THR A 141 -9.65 -8.49 -8.83
CA THR A 141 -9.61 -9.75 -8.04
C THR A 141 -9.07 -9.56 -6.64
N THR A 142 -8.34 -8.47 -6.40
CA THR A 142 -7.90 -8.14 -5.04
C THR A 142 -9.07 -7.67 -4.21
N GLU A 143 -9.26 -8.26 -3.04
CA GLU A 143 -10.20 -7.76 -2.02
C GLU A 143 -9.64 -6.45 -1.45
N LEU A 144 -10.40 -5.37 -1.62
CA LEU A 144 -10.06 -3.99 -1.23
C LEU A 144 -10.83 -3.55 0.02
N GLU A 145 -11.83 -4.35 0.39
CA GLU A 145 -12.74 -4.14 1.48
C GLU A 145 -11.95 -4.01 2.78
N LEU A 146 -12.49 -3.17 3.66
CA LEU A 146 -11.93 -2.94 4.99
C LEU A 146 -10.50 -2.38 4.97
N GLY A 147 -10.06 -1.80 3.84
CA GLY A 147 -8.77 -1.12 3.74
C GLY A 147 -7.58 -2.06 3.87
N ARG A 148 -7.71 -3.29 3.33
CA ARG A 148 -6.55 -4.18 3.23
C ARG A 148 -5.45 -3.51 2.43
N SER A 149 -4.22 -3.65 2.90
CA SER A 149 -3.03 -3.16 2.22
C SER A 149 -1.89 -4.17 2.37
N PHE A 150 -0.95 -4.15 1.43
CA PHE A 150 0.23 -5.01 1.52
C PHE A 150 1.18 -4.55 2.62
N VAL A 151 1.58 -3.29 2.56
CA VAL A 151 2.65 -2.77 3.40
C VAL A 151 2.37 -1.34 3.81
N GLN A 152 2.64 -1.07 5.07
CA GLN A 152 2.70 0.29 5.59
C GLN A 152 4.16 0.73 5.73
N ILE A 153 4.48 1.91 5.19
CA ILE A 153 5.80 2.52 5.33
C ILE A 153 5.80 3.40 6.59
N PHE A 154 6.79 3.18 7.46
CA PHE A 154 7.07 3.99 8.65
C PHE A 154 8.47 4.59 8.49
N ALA A 155 8.61 5.91 8.40
CA ALA A 155 9.94 6.51 8.58
C ALA A 155 10.14 6.78 10.06
N VAL A 156 11.21 6.20 10.61
CA VAL A 156 11.51 6.26 12.04
C VAL A 156 12.36 7.49 12.27
N ASP A 157 11.95 8.35 13.21
CA ASP A 157 12.83 9.41 13.68
C ASP A 157 13.93 8.78 14.53
N TYR A 158 15.15 8.80 13.99
CA TYR A 158 16.29 8.16 14.60
C TYR A 158 17.38 9.20 14.85
N ASN A 159 17.57 9.55 16.14
CA ASN A 159 18.59 10.51 16.54
C ASN A 159 19.99 9.90 16.45
N THR A 160 20.65 10.16 15.32
CA THR A 160 21.99 9.64 15.02
C THR A 160 23.13 10.27 15.80
N SER A 161 22.86 11.31 16.61
CA SER A 161 23.90 11.91 17.44
C SER A 161 24.37 10.99 18.58
N ASN A 162 23.54 10.05 19.02
CA ASN A 162 23.88 9.11 20.11
C ASN A 162 24.25 7.69 19.65
N LEU A 163 23.97 7.34 18.38
CA LEU A 163 24.23 6.01 17.84
C LEU A 163 24.99 6.17 16.52
N LYS A 164 26.31 6.05 16.59
CA LYS A 164 27.19 6.09 15.41
C LYS A 164 26.96 4.84 14.57
N GLY A 165 26.20 4.96 13.48
CA GLY A 165 26.40 4.23 12.22
C GLY A 165 26.15 2.70 12.18
N SER A 166 26.33 1.95 13.27
CA SER A 166 26.37 0.48 13.28
C SER A 166 25.50 -0.19 14.34
N ASP A 167 24.87 0.57 15.25
CA ASP A 167 24.37 0.01 16.51
C ASP A 167 22.85 -0.16 16.58
N ILE A 168 22.13 -0.11 15.45
CA ILE A 168 20.70 -0.49 15.45
C ILE A 168 20.63 -1.99 15.62
N ARG A 169 20.34 -2.42 16.85
CA ARG A 169 20.16 -3.83 17.15
C ARG A 169 18.78 -4.26 16.65
N PRO A 170 18.67 -5.43 15.98
CA PRO A 170 17.38 -5.99 15.61
C PRO A 170 16.39 -6.02 16.78
N ASP A 171 16.88 -6.30 18.00
CA ASP A 171 16.11 -6.32 19.25
C ASP A 171 15.34 -5.02 19.51
N ASP A 172 15.93 -3.87 19.17
CA ASP A 172 15.29 -2.57 19.42
C ASP A 172 14.16 -2.31 18.41
N LEU A 173 14.34 -2.71 17.15
CA LEU A 173 13.31 -2.61 16.13
C LEU A 173 12.16 -3.61 16.39
N ILE A 174 12.49 -4.81 16.88
CA ILE A 174 11.49 -5.77 17.33
C ILE A 174 10.67 -5.17 18.47
N SER A 175 11.33 -4.59 19.48
CA SER A 175 10.65 -3.95 20.61
C SER A 175 9.73 -2.82 20.14
N LEU A 176 10.22 -1.94 19.26
CA LEU A 176 9.42 -0.87 18.64
C LEU A 176 8.18 -1.40 17.92
N HIS A 177 8.36 -2.42 17.08
CA HIS A 177 7.26 -3.00 16.31
C HIS A 177 6.24 -3.71 17.20
N CYS A 178 6.70 -4.43 18.22
CA CYS A 178 5.85 -5.06 19.23
C CYS A 178 5.04 -4.01 20.01
N ASP A 179 5.67 -2.91 20.42
CA ASP A 179 5.00 -1.80 21.10
C ASP A 179 3.92 -1.18 20.20
N ILE A 180 4.22 -0.94 18.92
CA ILE A 180 3.23 -0.45 17.94
C ILE A 180 2.03 -1.39 17.86
N CYS A 181 2.26 -2.70 17.78
CA CYS A 181 1.19 -3.69 17.72
C CYS A 181 0.35 -3.70 19.00
N GLU A 182 1.00 -3.76 20.17
CA GLU A 182 0.32 -3.80 21.46
C GLU A 182 -0.53 -2.55 21.69
N GLN A 183 0.05 -1.38 21.44
CA GLN A 183 -0.67 -0.13 21.61
C GLN A 183 -1.86 -0.07 20.63
N SER A 184 -1.66 -0.46 19.38
CA SER A 184 -2.74 -0.49 18.38
C SER A 184 -3.92 -1.40 18.79
N GLU A 185 -3.65 -2.55 19.41
CA GLU A 185 -4.70 -3.41 19.97
C GLU A 185 -5.37 -2.79 21.20
N ARG A 186 -4.61 -2.24 22.15
CA ARG A 186 -5.17 -1.52 23.31
C ARG A 186 -6.09 -0.38 22.89
N PHE A 187 -5.70 0.34 21.85
CA PHE A 187 -6.50 1.41 21.28
C PHE A 187 -7.82 0.91 20.68
N LYS A 188 -7.75 -0.19 19.91
CA LYS A 188 -8.93 -0.86 19.39
C LYS A 188 -9.86 -1.33 20.50
N GLU A 189 -9.32 -1.99 21.53
CA GLU A 189 -10.09 -2.43 22.70
C GLU A 189 -10.77 -1.25 23.39
N ALA A 190 -10.05 -0.15 23.63
CA ALA A 190 -10.61 1.06 24.23
C ALA A 190 -11.76 1.65 23.40
N ILE A 191 -11.65 1.66 22.06
CA ILE A 191 -12.74 2.13 21.21
C ILE A 191 -13.92 1.15 21.21
N CYS A 192 -13.66 -0.15 21.09
CA CYS A 192 -14.70 -1.18 20.96
C CYS A 192 -15.47 -1.43 22.26
N THR A 193 -14.83 -1.31 23.42
CA THR A 193 -15.45 -1.59 24.73
C THR A 193 -16.33 -0.44 25.26
N ASN A 194 -16.10 0.80 24.81
CA ASN A 194 -16.83 1.97 25.30
C ASN A 194 -18.09 2.31 24.49
N ARG A 195 -18.78 1.30 23.95
CA ARG A 195 -20.11 1.43 23.31
C ARG A 195 -21.25 1.76 24.30
N GLY A 196 -20.97 2.35 25.46
CA GLY A 196 -21.99 2.99 26.28
C GLY A 196 -22.29 4.37 25.71
N PRO A 197 -23.57 4.75 25.46
CA PRO A 197 -23.92 5.96 24.72
C PRO A 197 -23.44 7.30 25.31
N ASN A 198 -22.88 7.31 26.53
CA ASN A 198 -22.54 8.54 27.25
C ASN A 198 -21.21 8.49 28.03
N SER A 199 -20.27 7.60 27.71
CA SER A 199 -19.02 7.52 28.46
C SER A 199 -17.80 7.47 27.53
N PRO A 200 -16.96 8.52 27.51
CA PRO A 200 -15.71 8.46 26.78
C PRO A 200 -14.84 7.34 27.36
N PRO A 201 -14.02 6.65 26.52
CA PRO A 201 -13.11 5.63 26.99
C PRO A 201 -12.30 6.04 28.19
N SER A 202 -12.47 5.28 29.28
CA SER A 202 -11.56 5.28 30.41
C SER A 202 -10.25 4.60 29.98
N MET A 203 -9.37 5.32 29.27
CA MET A 203 -8.01 4.86 29.06
C MET A 203 -7.17 5.14 30.32
N SER A 204 -6.54 4.09 30.85
CA SER A 204 -5.43 4.21 31.79
C SER A 204 -4.13 4.42 31.02
N GLY A 205 -3.40 5.51 31.26
CA GLY A 205 -2.12 5.80 30.61
C GLY A 205 -1.89 7.30 30.33
N PRO A 206 -0.77 7.66 29.68
CA PRO A 206 -0.43 9.06 29.35
C PRO A 206 -1.42 9.74 28.40
N LEU A 207 -2.37 8.99 27.82
CA LEU A 207 -3.45 9.49 26.97
C LEU A 207 -4.67 10.04 27.74
N ARG A 208 -4.57 10.24 29.06
CA ARG A 208 -5.66 10.85 29.87
C ARG A 208 -5.84 12.33 29.53
N GLY A 209 -7.07 12.71 29.15
CA GLY A 209 -7.55 14.09 29.30
C GLY A 209 -7.82 14.88 28.01
N LEU A 210 -7.63 14.30 26.83
CA LEU A 210 -7.97 14.98 25.58
C LEU A 210 -9.41 14.62 25.15
N PRO A 211 -10.28 15.62 24.88
CA PRO A 211 -11.61 15.34 24.34
C PRO A 211 -11.50 14.71 22.95
N TRP A 212 -12.31 13.69 22.71
CA TRP A 212 -12.40 13.02 21.41
C TRP A 212 -12.86 14.03 20.35
N PRO A 213 -12.19 14.15 19.19
CA PRO A 213 -12.69 15.02 18.14
C PRO A 213 -14.04 14.51 17.65
N HIS A 214 -15.05 15.38 17.56
CA HIS A 214 -16.42 14.98 17.22
C HIS A 214 -16.58 14.31 15.84
N SER A 215 -15.58 14.39 14.95
CA SER A 215 -15.55 13.71 13.65
C SER A 215 -15.27 12.20 13.73
N TRP A 216 -15.21 11.62 14.93
CA TRP A 216 -14.74 10.24 15.16
C TRP A 216 -15.88 9.23 15.28
N ASN A 217 -17.12 9.67 15.51
CA ASN A 217 -18.27 8.77 15.68
C ASN A 217 -18.54 7.91 14.43
N ASP A 218 -18.40 8.46 13.22
CA ASP A 218 -18.58 7.71 11.97
C ASP A 218 -17.46 6.67 11.72
N LYS A 219 -16.30 6.82 12.39
CA LYS A 219 -15.14 5.93 12.24
C LYS A 219 -15.04 4.86 13.35
N ILE A 220 -15.89 4.92 14.37
CA ILE A 220 -15.94 3.91 15.44
C ILE A 220 -16.65 2.64 14.97
N GLU A 221 -17.62 2.76 14.05
CA GLU A 221 -18.35 1.60 13.50
C GLU A 221 -17.45 0.68 12.67
N SER A 222 -16.37 1.20 12.07
CA SER A 222 -15.39 0.39 11.33
C SER A 222 -14.40 -0.37 12.23
N CYS A 223 -14.29 -0.02 13.52
CA CYS A 223 -13.32 -0.67 14.42
C CYS A 223 -13.60 -2.16 14.67
N GLY A 224 -14.86 -2.60 14.49
CA GLY A 224 -15.24 -4.01 14.58
C GLY A 224 -14.68 -4.89 13.46
N TYR A 225 -14.17 -4.29 12.38
CA TYR A 225 -13.76 -4.98 11.15
C TYR A 225 -12.27 -4.80 10.85
N THR A 226 -11.55 -4.24 11.81
CA THR A 226 -10.12 -3.99 11.71
C THR A 226 -9.38 -4.83 12.74
N PHE A 227 -8.34 -5.53 12.32
CA PHE A 227 -7.45 -6.26 13.22
C PHE A 227 -6.02 -6.21 12.67
N ILE A 228 -5.04 -6.43 13.53
CA ILE A 228 -3.66 -6.54 13.11
C ILE A 228 -3.44 -7.96 12.59
N GLN A 229 -3.02 -8.07 11.33
CA GLN A 229 -2.78 -9.37 10.70
C GLN A 229 -1.69 -10.14 11.48
N PRO A 230 -1.82 -11.47 11.64
CA PRO A 230 -0.76 -12.29 12.22
C PRO A 230 0.61 -12.10 11.53
N LEU A 231 0.63 -11.96 10.20
CA LEU A 231 1.87 -11.68 9.46
C LEU A 231 2.48 -10.32 9.82
N PHE A 232 1.65 -9.30 10.03
CA PHE A 232 2.12 -7.98 10.42
C PHE A 232 2.87 -8.07 11.74
N ARG A 233 2.29 -8.77 12.74
CA ARG A 233 2.90 -8.98 14.06
C ARG A 233 4.16 -9.83 14.01
N ALA A 234 4.22 -10.79 13.09
CA ALA A 234 5.26 -11.80 13.05
C ALA A 234 6.56 -11.31 12.39
N LEU A 235 6.45 -10.41 11.40
CA LEU A 235 7.59 -9.95 10.63
C LEU A 235 7.43 -8.55 10.03
N PHE A 236 8.56 -7.90 9.81
CA PHE A 236 8.63 -6.61 9.11
C PHE A 236 9.89 -6.47 8.27
N MET A 237 9.87 -5.50 7.36
CA MET A 237 11.01 -5.09 6.54
C MET A 237 11.67 -3.82 7.12
N VAL A 238 12.98 -3.70 6.88
CA VAL A 238 13.77 -2.53 7.27
C VAL A 238 14.63 -2.09 6.09
N LEU A 239 14.51 -0.83 5.70
CA LEU A 239 15.38 -0.14 4.75
C LEU A 239 16.31 0.79 5.53
N VAL A 240 17.56 0.37 5.68
CA VAL A 240 18.59 1.12 6.43
C VAL A 240 19.35 2.02 5.46
N TYR A 241 19.59 3.29 5.80
CA TYR A 241 20.34 4.24 4.96
C TYR A 241 19.88 4.23 3.49
N PRO A 242 18.63 4.60 3.22
CA PRO A 242 18.04 4.46 1.88
C PRO A 242 18.87 5.12 0.77
N LYS A 243 19.60 6.19 1.03
CA LYS A 243 20.47 6.84 0.04
C LYS A 243 21.66 5.99 -0.42
N GLU A 244 22.09 5.06 0.43
CA GLU A 244 23.20 4.15 0.14
C GLU A 244 22.69 2.81 -0.38
N GLN A 245 21.51 2.37 0.08
CA GLN A 245 20.94 1.06 -0.25
C GLN A 245 19.98 1.05 -1.44
N MET A 246 19.39 2.19 -1.79
CA MET A 246 18.59 2.30 -3.01
C MET A 246 19.53 2.47 -4.20
N PRO A 247 19.46 1.59 -5.22
CA PRO A 247 20.22 1.79 -6.44
C PRO A 247 19.73 3.04 -7.17
N LEU A 248 20.57 3.61 -8.02
CA LEU A 248 20.15 4.72 -8.86
C LEU A 248 19.00 4.28 -9.78
N PRO A 249 17.99 5.14 -10.00
CA PRO A 249 16.90 4.86 -10.91
C PRO A 249 17.44 4.81 -12.35
N LYS A 250 17.79 3.62 -12.81
CA LYS A 250 18.27 3.35 -14.18
C LYS A 250 17.17 2.77 -15.06
N ASP A 251 16.38 1.85 -14.51
CA ASP A 251 15.25 1.22 -15.18
C ASP A 251 14.11 1.04 -14.17
N SER A 252 13.03 0.37 -14.55
CA SER A 252 11.88 0.15 -13.66
C SER A 252 12.13 -0.79 -12.48
N ARG A 253 13.28 -1.49 -12.45
CA ARG A 253 13.58 -2.55 -11.47
C ARG A 253 14.46 -2.07 -10.33
N TRP A 254 14.86 -0.80 -10.34
CA TRP A 254 15.72 -0.24 -9.29
C TRP A 254 15.10 -0.39 -7.88
N VAL A 255 13.80 -0.17 -7.72
CA VAL A 255 13.10 -0.39 -6.43
C VAL A 255 13.20 -1.85 -5.98
N ALA A 256 12.94 -2.79 -6.89
CA ALA A 256 13.02 -4.22 -6.64
C ALA A 256 14.42 -4.67 -6.16
N GLN A 257 15.47 -3.94 -6.53
CA GLN A 257 16.87 -4.23 -6.18
C GLN A 257 17.33 -3.58 -4.87
N ALA A 258 16.49 -2.75 -4.23
CA ALA A 258 16.82 -2.14 -2.95
C ALA A 258 17.13 -3.21 -1.90
N GLN A 259 18.22 -3.04 -1.15
CA GLN A 259 18.54 -3.97 -0.06
C GLN A 259 17.67 -3.66 1.16
N VAL A 260 17.05 -4.71 1.70
CA VAL A 260 16.23 -4.64 2.92
C VAL A 260 16.59 -5.78 3.86
N GLN A 261 16.38 -5.54 5.16
CA GLN A 261 16.42 -6.58 6.18
C GLN A 261 15.00 -7.04 6.46
N LEU A 262 14.75 -8.34 6.40
CA LEU A 262 13.57 -8.96 6.98
C LEU A 262 13.85 -9.34 8.42
N VAL A 263 12.94 -9.01 9.33
CA VAL A 263 13.08 -9.22 10.77
C VAL A 263 11.87 -10.01 11.28
N LEU A 264 12.12 -11.10 11.99
CA LEU A 264 11.14 -11.89 12.74
C LEU A 264 11.04 -11.36 14.17
N THR A 265 9.82 -11.11 14.64
CA THR A 265 9.56 -10.65 16.01
C THR A 265 9.60 -11.78 17.03
N GLY A 266 9.44 -13.03 16.57
CA GLY A 266 9.20 -14.20 17.41
C GLY A 266 7.74 -14.41 17.79
N ILE A 267 6.83 -13.49 17.43
CA ILE A 267 5.39 -13.67 17.61
C ILE A 267 4.90 -14.69 16.57
N THR A 268 4.31 -15.79 17.04
CA THR A 268 3.79 -16.86 16.17
C THR A 268 2.27 -17.04 16.30
N ASP A 269 1.64 -16.32 17.22
CA ASP A 269 0.20 -16.42 17.49
C ASP A 269 -0.62 -16.05 16.25
N GLY A 270 -1.54 -16.94 15.87
CA GLY A 270 -2.43 -16.76 14.73
C GLY A 270 -1.85 -17.09 13.37
N LEU A 271 -0.57 -17.50 13.28
CA LEU A 271 0.00 -18.03 12.05
C LEU A 271 -0.41 -19.49 11.82
N SER A 272 -0.57 -19.85 10.55
CA SER A 272 -0.84 -21.24 10.13
C SER A 272 0.36 -22.15 10.35
N ALA A 273 1.57 -21.61 10.30
CA ALA A 273 2.82 -22.30 10.58
C ALA A 273 3.94 -21.32 10.95
N PRO A 274 5.00 -21.77 11.66
CA PRO A 274 6.18 -20.94 11.91
C PRO A 274 6.79 -20.37 10.64
N ILE A 275 7.36 -19.18 10.73
CA ILE A 275 8.07 -18.51 9.63
C ILE A 275 9.55 -18.81 9.76
N ARG A 276 10.17 -19.23 8.65
CA ARG A 276 11.59 -19.58 8.58
C ARG A 276 12.17 -18.96 7.33
N PHE A 277 13.38 -18.40 7.44
CA PHE A 277 14.08 -17.83 6.28
C PHE A 277 14.83 -18.89 5.44
N ASP A 278 14.74 -20.16 5.82
CA ASP A 278 15.35 -21.27 5.09
C ASP A 278 14.92 -21.30 3.61
N GLU A 279 13.69 -20.86 3.30
CA GLU A 279 13.15 -20.77 1.94
C GLU A 279 13.75 -19.67 1.05
N ILE A 280 14.42 -18.69 1.65
CA ILE A 280 15.01 -17.56 0.93
C ILE A 280 16.51 -17.41 1.19
N LEU A 281 17.11 -18.40 1.86
CA LEU A 281 18.50 -18.38 2.28
C LEU A 281 19.47 -18.23 1.10
N GLU A 282 19.18 -18.86 -0.04
CA GLU A 282 20.00 -18.77 -1.26
C GLU A 282 20.05 -17.35 -1.85
N TYR A 283 19.09 -16.48 -1.49
CA TYR A 283 19.00 -15.09 -1.92
C TYR A 283 19.52 -14.10 -0.87
N ALA A 284 20.15 -14.58 0.21
CA ALA A 284 20.74 -13.73 1.23
C ALA A 284 21.93 -12.95 0.64
N THR A 285 22.02 -11.66 0.95
CA THR A 285 23.14 -10.82 0.52
C THR A 285 24.15 -10.62 1.65
N GLY A 286 25.42 -10.96 1.41
CA GLY A 286 26.51 -10.81 2.39
C GLY A 286 26.58 -11.95 3.41
N ASN A 287 27.27 -11.73 4.53
CA ASN A 287 27.44 -12.73 5.61
C ASN A 287 26.22 -12.81 6.57
N ALA A 288 25.02 -12.46 6.09
CA ALA A 288 23.95 -11.90 6.92
C ALA A 288 22.92 -12.90 7.48
N TYR A 289 23.13 -14.22 7.35
CA TYR A 289 22.25 -15.19 8.00
C TYR A 289 23.05 -16.33 8.63
N THR A 290 22.82 -16.52 9.93
CA THR A 290 23.12 -17.77 10.64
C THR A 290 21.79 -18.43 10.95
N PRO A 291 21.61 -19.74 10.71
CA PRO A 291 20.40 -20.45 11.08
C PRO A 291 20.01 -20.19 12.54
N GLY A 292 18.78 -19.72 12.77
CA GLY A 292 18.30 -19.27 14.09
C GLY A 292 18.36 -17.75 14.30
N ASN A 293 18.95 -16.99 13.39
CA ASN A 293 18.87 -15.53 13.41
C ASN A 293 17.44 -15.07 13.10
N GLN A 294 17.00 -14.03 13.82
CA GLN A 294 15.74 -13.35 13.58
C GLN A 294 15.80 -12.42 12.36
N THR A 295 16.95 -12.27 11.71
CA THR A 295 17.14 -11.34 10.60
C THR A 295 17.80 -11.98 9.39
N ILE A 296 17.39 -11.54 8.20
CA ILE A 296 18.04 -11.86 6.93
C ILE A 296 18.06 -10.62 6.04
N THR A 297 19.19 -10.35 5.37
CA THR A 297 19.30 -9.28 4.38
C THR A 297 19.11 -9.84 2.98
N THR A 298 18.22 -9.23 2.19
CA THR A 298 17.95 -9.61 0.80
C THR A 298 17.49 -8.40 0.00
N THR A 299 17.02 -8.59 -1.23
CA THR A 299 16.42 -7.52 -2.03
C THR A 299 14.93 -7.35 -1.73
N LEU A 300 14.41 -6.16 -1.99
CA LEU A 300 13.00 -5.86 -1.79
C LEU A 300 12.08 -6.77 -2.60
N ASP A 301 12.48 -7.16 -3.82
CA ASP A 301 11.77 -8.14 -4.65
C ASP A 301 11.62 -9.51 -3.96
N ILE A 302 12.71 -10.05 -3.45
CA ILE A 302 12.70 -11.36 -2.79
C ILE A 302 11.91 -11.29 -1.49
N ALA A 303 12.10 -10.24 -0.70
CA ALA A 303 11.35 -10.03 0.53
C ALA A 303 9.83 -9.95 0.28
N THR A 304 9.43 -9.19 -0.74
CA THR A 304 8.02 -9.03 -1.12
C THR A 304 7.40 -10.34 -1.59
N LYS A 305 8.09 -11.08 -2.46
CA LYS A 305 7.65 -12.40 -2.94
C LYS A 305 7.55 -13.42 -1.80
N PHE A 306 8.45 -13.36 -0.83
CA PHE A 306 8.37 -14.19 0.37
C PHE A 306 7.12 -13.89 1.19
N ILE A 307 6.86 -12.61 1.48
CA ILE A 307 5.69 -12.19 2.27
C ILE A 307 4.38 -12.51 1.53
N LEU A 308 4.31 -12.29 0.22
CA LEU A 308 3.13 -12.66 -0.57
C LEU A 308 2.86 -14.17 -0.57
N ARG A 309 3.90 -15.01 -0.58
CA ARG A 309 3.75 -16.47 -0.41
C ARG A 309 3.26 -16.83 1.00
N LEU A 310 3.74 -16.15 2.03
CA LEU A 310 3.22 -16.32 3.39
C LEU A 310 1.74 -15.92 3.46
N GLU A 311 1.34 -14.80 2.86
CA GLU A 311 -0.07 -14.39 2.79
C GLU A 311 -0.91 -15.47 2.10
N GLN A 312 -0.46 -16.02 0.96
CA GLN A 312 -1.16 -17.12 0.29
C GLN A 312 -1.32 -18.35 1.19
N ARG A 313 -0.29 -18.68 1.99
CA ARG A 313 -0.35 -19.75 2.97
C ARG A 313 -1.39 -19.47 4.05
N GLU A 314 -1.42 -18.25 4.60
CA GLU A 314 -2.40 -17.87 5.62
C GLU A 314 -3.83 -17.86 5.04
N VAL A 315 -4.01 -17.35 3.81
CA VAL A 315 -5.31 -17.37 3.10
C VAL A 315 -5.76 -18.81 2.84
N ALA A 316 -4.86 -19.73 2.49
CA ALA A 316 -5.20 -21.13 2.30
C ALA A 316 -5.63 -21.82 3.61
N ALA A 317 -5.04 -21.43 4.74
CA ALA A 317 -5.34 -22.01 6.05
C ALA A 317 -6.61 -21.42 6.70
N PHE A 318 -6.82 -20.11 6.58
CA PHE A 318 -7.85 -19.37 7.34
C PHE A 318 -8.86 -18.62 6.48
N GLY A 319 -8.71 -18.67 5.15
CA GLY A 319 -9.42 -17.80 4.23
C GLY A 319 -8.89 -16.36 4.27
N VAL A 320 -9.46 -15.50 3.42
CA VAL A 320 -9.15 -14.07 3.43
C VAL A 320 -9.63 -13.46 4.75
N GLN A 321 -8.72 -12.78 5.46
CA GLN A 321 -9.02 -12.06 6.69
C GLN A 321 -8.81 -10.55 6.47
N PRO A 322 -9.72 -9.69 6.93
CA PRO A 322 -10.94 -10.03 7.68
C PRO A 322 -11.98 -10.72 6.79
N ASN A 323 -12.70 -11.71 7.32
CA ASN A 323 -13.73 -12.41 6.55
C ASN A 323 -14.95 -11.51 6.31
N ILE A 324 -14.99 -10.85 5.16
CA ILE A 324 -16.04 -9.92 4.77
C ILE A 324 -17.42 -10.59 4.69
N CYS A 325 -17.49 -11.90 4.40
CA CYS A 325 -18.76 -12.62 4.33
C CYS A 325 -19.39 -12.86 5.71
N SER A 326 -18.61 -12.73 6.78
CA SER A 326 -19.12 -12.84 8.17
C SER A 326 -19.71 -11.53 8.69
N LEU A 327 -19.63 -10.45 7.92
CA LEU A 327 -20.12 -9.13 8.32
C LEU A 327 -21.65 -9.08 8.30
N ASN A 328 -22.22 -8.22 9.14
CA ASN A 328 -23.65 -7.97 9.12
C ASN A 328 -24.04 -7.29 7.79
N PRO A 329 -25.11 -7.69 7.10
CA PRO A 329 -25.62 -6.97 5.92
C PRO A 329 -25.87 -5.47 6.16
N THR A 330 -26.06 -5.04 7.40
CA THR A 330 -26.20 -3.64 7.79
C THR A 330 -24.87 -2.94 8.08
N THR A 331 -23.73 -3.60 7.84
CA THR A 331 -22.41 -2.99 7.97
C THR A 331 -22.34 -1.75 7.07
N PRO A 332 -21.91 -0.58 7.57
CA PRO A 332 -21.96 0.70 6.83
C PRO A 332 -21.34 0.64 5.43
N TYR A 333 -20.26 -0.13 5.29
CA TYR A 333 -19.59 -0.36 4.03
C TYR A 333 -20.48 -1.05 2.98
N LEU A 334 -21.20 -2.12 3.34
CA LEU A 334 -22.14 -2.79 2.43
C LEU A 334 -23.33 -1.90 2.07
N LEU A 335 -23.81 -1.11 3.04
CA LEU A 335 -24.87 -0.12 2.80
C LEU A 335 -24.42 0.96 1.81
N ALA A 336 -23.16 1.40 1.90
CA ALA A 336 -22.59 2.36 0.96
C ALA A 336 -22.58 1.80 -0.47
N TYR A 337 -22.20 0.54 -0.64
CA TYR A 337 -22.23 -0.14 -1.94
C TYR A 337 -23.63 -0.28 -2.53
N ARG A 338 -24.62 -0.68 -1.72
CA ARG A 338 -26.01 -0.73 -2.18
C ARG A 338 -26.54 0.64 -2.57
N LYS A 339 -26.19 1.68 -1.80
CA LYS A 339 -26.55 3.07 -2.12
C LYS A 339 -25.91 3.50 -3.45
N GLU A 340 -24.66 3.13 -3.68
CA GLU A 340 -23.95 3.47 -4.92
C GLU A 340 -24.55 2.75 -6.13
N ALA A 341 -24.84 1.46 -6.03
CA ALA A 341 -25.54 0.70 -7.07
C ALA A 341 -26.86 1.40 -7.48
N LYS A 342 -27.68 1.81 -6.50
CA LYS A 342 -28.94 2.53 -6.76
C LYS A 342 -28.72 3.86 -7.49
N LYS A 343 -27.68 4.64 -7.12
CA LYS A 343 -27.36 5.89 -7.82
C LYS A 343 -26.95 5.65 -9.27
N LEU A 344 -26.29 4.53 -9.54
CA LEU A 344 -25.87 4.11 -10.88
C LEU A 344 -27.01 3.47 -11.69
N GLY A 345 -28.25 3.47 -11.17
CA GLY A 345 -29.41 2.99 -11.91
C GLY A 345 -29.68 1.49 -11.78
N TRP A 346 -29.27 0.88 -10.67
CA TRP A 346 -29.63 -0.51 -10.35
C TRP A 346 -31.16 -0.66 -10.19
N ILE A 347 -31.72 -1.64 -10.89
CA ILE A 347 -33.15 -1.99 -10.87
C ILE A 347 -33.26 -3.45 -10.42
N GLU A 348 -33.88 -3.71 -9.27
CA GLU A 348 -33.85 -5.05 -8.66
C GLU A 348 -34.53 -6.13 -9.52
N GLU A 349 -35.57 -5.78 -10.29
CA GLU A 349 -36.24 -6.68 -11.21
C GLU A 349 -35.37 -7.10 -12.40
N ARG A 350 -34.41 -6.25 -12.80
CA ARG A 350 -33.50 -6.47 -13.93
C ARG A 350 -32.17 -7.07 -13.47
N ASP A 351 -31.60 -6.52 -12.41
CA ASP A 351 -30.21 -6.73 -11.99
C ASP A 351 -30.07 -7.71 -10.81
N GLY A 352 -31.20 -8.09 -10.21
CA GLY A 352 -31.27 -8.91 -9.01
C GLY A 352 -31.32 -8.08 -7.72
N ARG A 353 -31.56 -8.76 -6.61
CA ARG A 353 -31.74 -8.12 -5.30
C ARG A 353 -30.39 -7.61 -4.78
N LEU A 354 -30.35 -6.36 -4.32
CA LEU A 354 -29.12 -5.78 -3.76
C LEU A 354 -28.65 -6.44 -2.46
N ASP A 355 -29.54 -7.15 -1.76
CA ASP A 355 -29.18 -7.95 -0.61
C ASP A 355 -28.40 -9.21 -0.98
N GLU A 356 -28.47 -9.64 -2.24
CA GLU A 356 -27.75 -10.79 -2.81
C GLU A 356 -26.45 -10.34 -3.52
N LEU A 357 -26.19 -9.04 -3.61
CA LEU A 357 -24.91 -8.52 -4.08
C LEU A 357 -23.79 -9.06 -3.18
N SER A 358 -22.79 -9.70 -3.79
CA SER A 358 -21.66 -10.24 -3.04
C SER A 358 -21.00 -9.14 -2.21
N PRO A 359 -20.70 -9.38 -0.92
CA PRO A 359 -20.00 -8.40 -0.11
C PRO A 359 -18.52 -8.26 -0.50
N ARG A 360 -18.00 -9.16 -1.36
CA ARG A 360 -16.65 -9.14 -1.92
C ARG A 360 -16.67 -8.45 -3.29
N SER A 361 -16.04 -7.30 -3.42
CA SER A 361 -15.97 -6.62 -4.72
C SER A 361 -15.07 -7.33 -5.72
N SER A 362 -14.22 -8.27 -5.26
CA SER A 362 -13.46 -9.14 -6.16
C SER A 362 -14.34 -10.04 -7.05
N GLU A 363 -15.59 -10.27 -6.65
CA GLU A 363 -16.56 -11.13 -7.34
C GLU A 363 -17.53 -10.34 -8.24
N TRP A 364 -17.42 -9.01 -8.28
CA TRP A 364 -18.35 -8.15 -9.01
C TRP A 364 -18.10 -8.11 -10.52
N VAL A 365 -16.85 -8.20 -10.93
CA VAL A 365 -16.44 -8.01 -12.33
C VAL A 365 -16.11 -9.36 -12.94
N ASP A 366 -16.88 -9.73 -13.97
CA ASP A 366 -16.57 -10.90 -14.79
C ASP A 366 -15.37 -10.59 -15.70
N ARG A 367 -14.24 -11.22 -15.43
CA ARG A 367 -13.00 -11.05 -16.22
C ARG A 367 -13.07 -11.65 -17.62
N THR A 368 -14.06 -12.49 -17.90
CA THR A 368 -14.31 -12.96 -19.27
C THR A 368 -14.93 -11.86 -20.12
N LEU A 369 -15.75 -10.99 -19.52
CA LEU A 369 -16.31 -9.80 -20.16
C LEU A 369 -15.32 -8.63 -20.15
N PHE A 370 -14.57 -8.47 -19.06
CA PHE A 370 -13.62 -7.37 -18.85
C PHE A 370 -12.20 -7.91 -18.62
N PRO A 371 -11.53 -8.39 -19.69
CA PRO A 371 -10.20 -8.99 -19.56
C PRO A 371 -9.10 -7.97 -19.28
N LYS A 372 -9.35 -6.68 -19.54
CA LYS A 372 -8.39 -5.58 -19.37
C LYS A 372 -8.82 -4.67 -18.22
N TRP A 373 -7.84 -4.11 -17.53
CA TRP A 373 -7.99 -3.16 -16.46
C TRP A 373 -8.13 -1.73 -16.97
N PHE A 374 -9.25 -1.09 -16.66
CA PHE A 374 -9.53 0.30 -17.01
C PHE A 374 -10.49 0.91 -15.98
N GLY A 375 -10.95 2.13 -16.21
CA GLY A 375 -11.79 2.87 -15.26
C GLY A 375 -10.99 3.64 -14.21
N ARG A 376 -11.66 4.08 -13.14
CA ARG A 376 -11.12 5.07 -12.19
C ARG A 376 -9.88 4.57 -11.44
N GLY A 377 -9.84 3.30 -11.03
CA GLY A 377 -8.67 2.68 -10.41
C GLY A 377 -7.42 2.75 -11.29
N ALA A 378 -7.54 2.30 -12.54
CA ALA A 378 -6.44 2.35 -13.51
C ALA A 378 -5.97 3.79 -13.79
N LEU A 379 -6.93 4.71 -13.98
CA LEU A 379 -6.66 6.13 -14.22
C LEU A 379 -5.88 6.76 -13.05
N GLN A 380 -6.33 6.56 -11.81
CA GLN A 380 -5.66 7.13 -10.66
C GLN A 380 -4.26 6.54 -10.46
N THR A 381 -4.10 5.22 -10.59
CA THR A 381 -2.77 4.59 -10.51
C THR A 381 -1.82 5.17 -11.55
N MET A 382 -2.29 5.36 -12.79
CA MET A 382 -1.52 6.01 -13.85
C MET A 382 -1.18 7.46 -13.48
N GLU A 383 -2.15 8.26 -13.03
CA GLU A 383 -1.96 9.66 -12.64
C GLU A 383 -0.92 9.79 -11.52
N TYR A 384 -1.01 8.99 -10.47
CA TYR A 384 -0.02 8.99 -9.40
C TYR A 384 1.37 8.62 -9.92
N ALA A 385 1.48 7.57 -10.75
CA ALA A 385 2.76 7.20 -11.34
C ALA A 385 3.36 8.34 -12.19
N LEU A 386 2.53 9.13 -12.89
CA LEU A 386 2.94 10.29 -13.68
C LEU A 386 3.32 11.51 -12.82
N GLU A 387 2.59 11.79 -11.74
CA GLU A 387 2.93 12.86 -10.81
C GLU A 387 4.33 12.65 -10.21
N LEU A 388 4.67 11.41 -9.82
CA LEU A 388 6.01 11.06 -9.34
C LEU A 388 7.10 11.36 -10.38
N ARG A 389 6.78 11.17 -11.66
CA ARG A 389 7.72 11.39 -12.77
C ARG A 389 7.96 12.85 -13.08
N LYS A 390 7.05 13.77 -12.73
CA LYS A 390 7.31 15.22 -12.82
C LYS A 390 8.49 15.67 -11.96
N TYR A 391 8.83 14.92 -10.93
CA TYR A 391 10.01 15.19 -10.09
C TYR A 391 11.30 14.58 -10.66
N ARG A 392 11.20 13.70 -11.66
CA ARG A 392 12.31 13.03 -12.35
C ARG A 392 12.55 13.65 -13.75
N LYS A 393 12.64 14.99 -13.82
CA LYS A 393 12.78 15.84 -15.04
C LYS A 393 14.05 15.59 -15.90
N TRP A 394 14.75 14.50 -15.66
CA TRP A 394 16.09 14.19 -16.18
C TRP A 394 16.19 12.78 -16.76
N LEU A 395 15.11 11.99 -16.66
CA LEU A 395 15.03 10.64 -17.21
C LEU A 395 14.17 10.67 -18.48
N GLU A 396 14.71 10.08 -19.55
CA GLU A 396 14.02 9.96 -20.83
C GLU A 396 12.75 9.09 -20.69
N PRO A 397 11.57 9.57 -21.10
CA PRO A 397 10.30 8.86 -20.85
C PRO A 397 10.22 7.47 -21.49
N GLU A 398 10.77 7.29 -22.69
CA GLU A 398 10.62 6.07 -23.50
C GLU A 398 11.24 4.82 -22.86
N GLN A 399 12.29 4.99 -22.05
CA GLN A 399 12.93 3.88 -21.33
C GLN A 399 12.10 3.45 -20.10
N TYR A 400 11.21 4.32 -19.61
CA TYR A 400 10.45 4.12 -18.38
C TYR A 400 8.96 3.83 -18.60
N THR A 401 8.43 4.03 -19.80
CA THR A 401 7.02 3.69 -20.13
C THR A 401 6.80 2.21 -20.36
N LYS A 402 7.84 1.43 -20.69
CA LYS A 402 7.67 0.02 -21.05
C LYS A 402 7.28 -0.88 -19.87
N ASP A 403 7.80 -0.61 -18.66
CA ASP A 403 7.78 -1.62 -17.59
C ASP A 403 7.49 -1.11 -16.18
N TRP A 404 7.18 0.17 -15.97
CA TRP A 404 7.22 0.74 -14.61
C TRP A 404 5.93 0.65 -13.82
N TRP A 405 4.80 1.14 -14.34
CA TRP A 405 3.63 1.36 -13.47
C TRP A 405 2.57 0.25 -13.51
N TRP A 406 2.44 -0.54 -14.59
CA TRP A 406 1.58 -1.72 -14.61
C TRP A 406 2.06 -2.79 -15.61
N ASN A 407 1.54 -4.01 -15.50
CA ASN A 407 1.73 -5.01 -16.53
C ASN A 407 0.92 -4.64 -17.77
N ARG A 408 1.59 -4.37 -18.89
CA ARG A 408 0.95 -3.93 -20.14
C ARG A 408 -0.06 -4.93 -20.68
N GLN A 409 0.11 -6.22 -20.37
CA GLN A 409 -0.84 -7.26 -20.76
C GLN A 409 -2.20 -7.09 -20.09
N ASP A 410 -2.24 -6.46 -18.92
CA ASP A 410 -3.47 -6.20 -18.19
C ASP A 410 -4.15 -4.89 -18.64
N LEU A 411 -3.51 -4.07 -19.47
CA LEU A 411 -4.06 -2.79 -19.94
C LEU A 411 -4.68 -2.90 -21.35
N PRO A 412 -5.63 -2.03 -21.70
CA PRO A 412 -6.11 -1.88 -23.07
C PRO A 412 -4.97 -1.48 -24.01
N GLU A 413 -4.99 -2.00 -25.22
CA GLU A 413 -4.00 -1.64 -26.24
C GLU A 413 -4.35 -0.29 -26.87
N SER A 414 -3.31 0.47 -27.23
CA SER A 414 -3.52 1.70 -28.00
C SER A 414 -3.95 1.33 -29.42
N PRO A 415 -5.00 1.96 -29.98
CA PRO A 415 -5.49 1.62 -31.32
C PRO A 415 -4.45 1.80 -32.44
N ASN A 416 -3.33 2.47 -32.18
CA ASN A 416 -2.33 2.84 -33.19
C ASN A 416 -1.00 2.05 -33.13
N THR A 417 -0.87 1.00 -32.32
CA THR A 417 0.41 0.26 -32.23
C THR A 417 0.63 -0.80 -33.32
N HIS A 418 -0.31 -0.99 -34.25
CA HIS A 418 -0.17 -1.98 -35.32
C HIS A 418 0.30 -1.46 -36.68
N ASP A 419 0.49 -0.13 -36.85
CA ASP A 419 0.85 0.48 -38.13
C ASP A 419 2.21 1.22 -38.13
N ALA A 420 3.16 0.86 -37.26
CA ALA A 420 4.50 1.47 -37.21
C ALA A 420 5.64 0.46 -37.33
#